data_AF-A0A351JUH3-F1
#
_entry.id   AF-A0A351JUH3-F1
#
_cell.length_a   1.000
_cell.length_b   1.000
_cell.length_c   1.000
_cell.angle_alpha   90.00
_cell.angle_beta   90.00
_cell.angle_gamma   90.00
#
_symmetry.space_group_name_H-M   'P 1'
#
loop_
_entity.id
_entity.type
_entity.pdbx_description
1 polymer ?
#
loop_
_entity_poly.entity_id
_entity_poly.type
_entity_poly.pdbx_seq_one_letter_code
_entity_poly.pdbx_strand_id
1 'polypeptide(L)'
;MSKIVPLITIAVVFALTTSPALAAKPSACATIQDGTITDSAGNPVVLGYDKWGYNYQAHMFNGYANNYSRPAVPVTSGDSLSMKWSDAWLANVDCNGDGKLDRGLVDGVVNGTSMGWLTNHYNGSYVDGDGNDQKYTDFYKIVWVGPGGDLWGQYHVLQEVYNDTGSGNYRFKDGAPGFGLNDHWTTTP
;
A
#
# COMPACT_ATOMS: atom_id res chain seq x y z
N MET A 1 81.59 7.29 1.73
CA MET A 1 80.40 7.97 2.26
C MET A 1 79.22 7.63 1.37
N SER A 2 78.44 6.60 1.71
CA SER A 2 77.27 6.19 0.93
C SER A 2 76.01 6.51 1.73
N LYS A 3 75.11 7.31 1.15
CA LYS A 3 73.88 7.80 1.78
C LYS A 3 72.82 6.71 1.69
N ILE A 4 72.40 6.18 2.83
CA ILE A 4 71.17 5.37 2.97
C ILE A 4 70.17 6.27 3.71
N VAL A 5 69.11 6.68 3.03
CA VAL A 5 67.96 7.44 3.57
C VAL A 5 66.69 6.88 2.89
N PRO A 6 65.56 6.72 3.62
CA PRO A 6 64.90 5.43 3.76
C PRO A 6 63.69 5.23 2.84
N LEU A 7 63.50 3.98 2.43
CA LEU A 7 62.32 3.47 1.73
C LEU A 7 61.26 3.01 2.75
N ILE A 8 60.90 3.85 3.73
CA ILE A 8 59.91 3.53 4.77
C ILE A 8 59.07 4.79 5.04
N THR A 9 58.30 5.23 4.06
CA THR A 9 57.31 6.30 4.29
C THR A 9 56.09 6.25 3.37
N ILE A 10 56.04 5.32 2.41
CA ILE A 10 54.90 5.19 1.47
C ILE A 10 53.90 4.11 1.89
N ALA A 11 54.24 3.20 2.81
CA ALA A 11 53.35 2.11 3.22
C ALA A 11 52.36 2.45 4.36
N VAL A 12 52.49 3.61 5.02
CA VAL A 12 51.67 3.93 6.22
C VAL A 12 50.46 4.83 5.90
N VAL A 13 50.43 5.48 4.73
CA VAL A 13 49.33 6.44 4.40
C VAL A 13 48.11 5.76 3.77
N PHE A 14 48.21 4.49 3.33
CA PHE A 14 47.10 3.81 2.63
C PHE A 14 46.19 2.97 3.54
N ALA A 15 46.39 2.98 4.86
CA ALA A 15 45.70 2.07 5.78
C ALA A 15 44.56 2.71 6.61
N LEU A 16 44.06 3.90 6.25
CA LEU A 16 43.18 4.68 7.15
C LEU A 16 41.79 5.11 6.61
N THR A 17 41.29 4.57 5.49
CA THR A 17 39.95 5.00 5.01
C THR A 17 38.95 3.91 4.64
N THR A 18 39.20 2.63 4.93
CA THR A 18 38.14 1.63 4.80
C THR A 18 37.37 1.55 6.12
N SER A 19 36.47 2.51 6.34
CA SER A 19 35.37 2.28 7.27
C SER A 19 34.66 1.01 6.80
N PRO A 20 34.48 -0.02 7.65
CA PRO A 20 33.61 -1.12 7.26
C PRO A 20 32.24 -0.51 6.96
N ALA A 21 31.75 -0.71 5.74
CA ALA A 21 30.35 -0.55 5.44
C ALA A 21 29.63 -1.63 6.25
N LEU A 22 29.37 -1.33 7.52
CA LEU A 22 28.41 -2.06 8.31
C LEU A 22 27.11 -1.86 7.55
N ALA A 23 26.63 -2.91 6.88
CA ALA A 23 25.24 -2.97 6.47
C ALA A 23 24.45 -2.67 7.74
N ALA A 24 23.82 -1.50 7.79
CA ALA A 24 22.96 -1.15 8.90
C ALA A 24 21.99 -2.31 9.06
N LYS A 25 21.96 -2.91 10.26
CA LYS A 25 20.80 -3.71 10.66
C LYS A 25 19.59 -2.88 10.24
N PRO A 26 18.62 -3.42 9.47
CA PRO A 26 17.49 -2.61 9.03
C PRO A 26 17.00 -1.90 10.28
N SER A 27 17.07 -0.57 10.27
CA SER A 27 16.51 0.19 11.38
C SER A 27 15.11 -0.35 11.57
N ALA A 28 14.72 -0.66 12.80
CA ALA A 28 13.34 -1.02 13.08
C ALA A 28 12.46 -0.04 12.30
N CYS A 29 11.60 -0.55 11.42
CA CYS A 29 10.90 0.29 10.45
C CYS A 29 10.26 1.47 11.17
N ALA A 30 10.40 2.67 10.62
CA ALA A 30 9.76 3.83 11.20
C ALA A 30 8.25 3.62 11.12
N THR A 31 7.56 3.82 12.23
CA THR A 31 6.10 3.75 12.30
C THR A 31 5.53 5.13 12.06
N ILE A 32 4.25 5.21 11.73
CA ILE A 32 3.53 6.49 11.67
C ILE A 32 3.65 7.17 13.05
N GLN A 33 4.37 8.29 13.06
CA GLN A 33 4.42 9.27 14.14
C GLN A 33 3.95 10.60 13.54
N ASP A 34 3.52 11.54 14.38
CA ASP A 34 3.04 12.84 13.90
C ASP A 34 4.16 13.60 13.16
N GLY A 35 4.08 13.61 11.82
CA GLY A 35 4.91 14.45 10.94
C GLY A 35 6.17 13.82 10.34
N THR A 36 6.50 12.57 10.63
CA THR A 36 7.76 11.96 10.13
C THR A 36 7.61 11.21 8.80
N ILE A 37 6.42 10.69 8.53
CA ILE A 37 6.09 9.96 7.29
C ILE A 37 5.15 10.82 6.45
N THR A 38 5.34 10.83 5.13
CA THR A 38 4.55 11.61 4.18
C THR A 38 3.87 10.73 3.11
N ASP A 39 2.78 11.24 2.54
CA ASP A 39 2.17 10.66 1.34
C ASP A 39 2.98 10.98 0.08
N SER A 40 2.53 10.49 -1.08
CA SER A 40 3.19 10.75 -2.37
C SER A 40 3.22 12.22 -2.78
N ALA A 41 2.37 13.07 -2.19
CA ALA A 41 2.32 14.51 -2.39
C ALA A 41 3.09 15.29 -1.31
N GLY A 42 3.77 14.60 -0.38
CA GLY A 42 4.55 15.21 0.69
C GLY A 42 3.71 15.69 1.88
N ASN A 43 2.42 15.37 1.95
CA ASN A 43 1.60 15.71 3.11
C ASN A 43 1.91 14.74 4.26
N PRO A 44 2.00 15.23 5.51
CA PRO A 44 2.16 14.35 6.67
C PRO A 44 1.05 13.29 6.77
N VAL A 45 1.47 12.05 7.00
CA VAL A 45 0.59 10.96 7.42
C VAL A 45 0.41 11.09 8.94
N VAL A 46 -0.85 11.16 9.38
CA VAL A 46 -1.21 11.34 10.79
C VAL A 46 -1.79 10.06 11.39
N LEU A 47 -1.83 10.00 12.71
CA LEU A 47 -2.54 8.94 13.44
C LEU A 47 -4.06 9.04 13.22
N GLY A 48 -4.73 7.89 13.18
CA GLY A 48 -6.19 7.83 12.99
C GLY A 48 -6.63 8.23 11.58
N TYR A 49 -7.84 8.80 11.48
CA TYR A 49 -8.40 9.23 10.19
C TYR A 49 -7.92 10.63 9.83
N ASP A 50 -7.49 10.81 8.58
CA ASP A 50 -7.32 12.13 8.00
C ASP A 50 -8.66 12.72 7.51
N LYS A 51 -8.60 13.97 7.03
CA LYS A 51 -9.78 14.71 6.55
C LYS A 51 -10.46 14.10 5.32
N TRP A 52 -9.80 13.18 4.61
CA TRP A 52 -10.36 12.50 3.44
C TRP A 52 -10.97 11.13 3.79
N GLY A 53 -10.62 10.58 4.95
CA GLY A 53 -11.12 9.30 5.44
C GLY A 53 -10.08 8.18 5.40
N TYR A 54 -8.80 8.47 5.16
CA TYR A 54 -7.73 7.46 5.28
C TYR A 54 -7.29 7.29 6.72
N ASN A 55 -7.20 6.03 7.16
CA ASN A 55 -6.53 5.61 8.38
C ASN A 55 -5.46 4.57 8.02
N TYR A 56 -4.23 5.06 7.84
CA TYR A 56 -3.11 4.23 7.41
C TYR A 56 -2.67 3.23 8.49
N GLN A 57 -2.75 3.60 9.77
CA GLN A 57 -2.44 2.67 10.87
C GLN A 57 -3.34 1.44 10.86
N ALA A 58 -4.62 1.62 10.51
CA ALA A 58 -5.62 0.56 10.46
C ALA A 58 -5.78 -0.09 9.08
N HIS A 59 -4.96 0.28 8.09
CA HIS A 59 -5.09 -0.12 6.69
C HIS A 59 -6.52 0.04 6.15
N MET A 60 -7.12 1.21 6.38
CA MET A 60 -8.53 1.45 6.11
C MET A 60 -8.78 2.81 5.46
N PHE A 61 -9.76 2.84 4.56
CA PHE A 61 -10.42 4.07 4.13
C PHE A 61 -11.90 3.97 4.47
N ASN A 62 -12.48 5.07 4.95
CA ASN A 62 -13.91 5.18 5.16
C ASN A 62 -14.37 6.63 4.94
N GLY A 63 -15.12 6.88 3.87
CA GLY A 63 -15.57 8.22 3.52
C GLY A 63 -16.38 8.24 2.23
N TYR A 64 -16.62 9.43 1.68
CA TYR A 64 -17.22 9.57 0.36
C TYR A 64 -16.25 9.09 -0.72
N ALA A 65 -16.75 8.36 -1.72
CA ALA A 65 -15.95 7.77 -2.79
C ALA A 65 -14.96 8.77 -3.39
N ASN A 66 -15.43 9.95 -3.78
CA ASN A 66 -14.58 10.97 -4.40
C ASN A 66 -13.41 11.45 -3.53
N ASN A 67 -13.45 11.23 -2.21
CA ASN A 67 -12.33 11.56 -1.32
C ASN A 67 -11.13 10.60 -1.42
N TYR A 68 -11.29 9.40 -2.02
CA TYR A 68 -10.14 8.50 -2.22
C TYR A 68 -9.03 9.19 -3.04
N SER A 69 -9.42 10.06 -3.98
CA SER A 69 -8.49 10.81 -4.84
C SER A 69 -7.77 11.96 -4.14
N ARG A 70 -8.09 12.23 -2.85
CA ARG A 70 -7.59 13.36 -2.05
C ARG A 70 -7.78 14.72 -2.76
N PRO A 71 -9.02 15.10 -3.12
CA PRO A 71 -9.27 16.41 -3.71
C PRO A 71 -8.84 17.53 -2.76
N ALA A 72 -8.52 18.72 -3.31
CA ALA A 72 -8.07 19.86 -2.50
C ALA A 72 -9.04 20.21 -1.35
N VAL A 73 -10.35 20.09 -1.63
CA VAL A 73 -11.44 20.22 -0.67
C VAL A 73 -12.15 18.87 -0.55
N PRO A 74 -12.29 18.29 0.66
CA PRO A 74 -13.04 17.06 0.85
C PRO A 74 -14.50 17.22 0.40
N VAL A 75 -14.96 16.23 -0.35
CA VAL A 75 -16.36 16.05 -0.72
C VAL A 75 -17.15 15.61 0.50
N THR A 76 -18.37 16.14 0.64
CA THR A 76 -19.26 15.91 1.79
C THR A 76 -20.60 15.25 1.39
N SER A 77 -20.71 14.73 0.18
CA SER A 77 -21.93 14.08 -0.34
C SER A 77 -21.62 13.13 -1.50
N GLY A 78 -22.54 12.21 -1.77
CA GLY A 78 -22.40 11.19 -2.81
C GLY A 78 -22.26 9.80 -2.22
N ASP A 79 -21.80 8.86 -3.04
CA ASP A 79 -21.62 7.47 -2.60
C ASP A 79 -20.53 7.35 -1.55
N SER A 80 -20.72 6.41 -0.64
CA SER A 80 -19.72 6.07 0.36
C SER A 80 -18.87 4.90 -0.12
N LEU A 81 -17.60 4.90 0.32
CA LEU A 81 -16.63 3.88 0.02
C LEU A 81 -15.92 3.49 1.33
N SER A 82 -15.88 2.19 1.58
CA SER A 82 -15.03 1.60 2.61
C SER A 82 -13.99 0.69 1.96
N MET A 83 -12.73 0.87 2.32
CA MET A 83 -11.61 0.06 1.81
C MET A 83 -10.83 -0.54 2.96
N LYS A 84 -10.22 -1.70 2.70
CA LYS A 84 -9.20 -2.31 3.55
C LYS A 84 -8.09 -2.86 2.68
N TRP A 85 -6.87 -2.92 3.18
CA TRP A 85 -5.75 -3.50 2.46
C TRP A 85 -4.76 -4.22 3.38
N SER A 86 -3.80 -4.94 2.81
CA SER A 86 -2.69 -5.56 3.54
C SER A 86 -1.41 -4.73 3.54
N ASP A 87 -0.45 -5.09 4.39
CA ASP A 87 0.90 -4.50 4.39
C ASP A 87 1.60 -4.67 3.02
N ALA A 88 1.43 -5.83 2.38
CA ALA A 88 1.93 -6.07 1.03
C ALA A 88 1.30 -5.14 -0.03
N TRP A 89 0.13 -4.54 0.24
CA TRP A 89 -0.44 -3.50 -0.63
C TRP A 89 0.16 -2.12 -0.32
N LEU A 90 0.05 -1.68 0.94
CA LEU A 90 0.61 -0.44 1.47
C LEU A 90 0.74 -0.59 2.98
N ALA A 91 1.96 -0.74 3.47
CA ALA A 91 2.24 -0.92 4.87
C ALA A 91 2.11 0.39 5.64
N ASN A 92 1.92 0.29 6.96
CA ASN A 92 1.86 1.42 7.88
C ASN A 92 3.24 1.81 8.47
N VAL A 93 4.31 1.48 7.76
CA VAL A 93 5.70 1.71 8.16
C VAL A 93 6.55 2.20 6.99
N ASP A 94 7.72 2.73 7.33
CA ASP A 94 8.84 3.06 6.45
C ASP A 94 10.07 2.24 6.87
N CYS A 95 10.33 1.15 6.17
CA CYS A 95 11.46 0.25 6.38
C CYS A 95 12.65 0.61 5.49
N ASN A 96 12.43 1.29 4.37
CA ASN A 96 13.50 1.63 3.42
C ASN A 96 14.14 3.00 3.69
N GLY A 97 13.57 3.79 4.60
CA GLY A 97 14.06 5.09 5.05
C GLY A 97 13.77 6.25 4.09
N ASP A 98 12.79 6.11 3.19
CA ASP A 98 12.46 7.13 2.19
C ASP A 98 11.48 8.20 2.69
N GLY A 99 11.02 8.09 3.95
CA GLY A 99 10.08 9.01 4.58
C GLY A 99 8.64 8.82 4.09
N LYS A 100 8.32 7.69 3.45
CA LYS A 100 6.99 7.35 2.95
C LYS A 100 6.57 5.96 3.41
N LEU A 101 5.27 5.70 3.31
CA LEU A 101 4.74 4.37 3.58
C LEU A 101 5.19 3.37 2.51
N ASP A 102 5.70 2.22 2.96
CA ASP A 102 6.20 1.18 2.07
C ASP A 102 5.09 0.54 1.24
N ARG A 103 5.38 0.34 -0.05
CA ARG A 103 4.54 -0.48 -0.94
C ARG A 103 5.19 -1.83 -1.15
N GLY A 104 4.41 -2.91 -1.06
CA GLY A 104 4.95 -4.25 -1.30
C GLY A 104 5.86 -4.74 -0.19
N LEU A 105 5.58 -4.40 1.07
CA LEU A 105 6.32 -4.95 2.19
C LEU A 105 5.91 -6.40 2.41
N VAL A 106 6.80 -7.34 2.10
CA VAL A 106 6.63 -8.77 2.31
C VAL A 106 7.87 -9.29 3.03
N ASP A 107 7.68 -9.95 4.17
CA ASP A 107 8.77 -10.49 5.00
C ASP A 107 9.90 -9.47 5.31
N GLY A 108 9.52 -8.21 5.51
CA GLY A 108 10.46 -7.11 5.81
C GLY A 108 11.19 -6.54 4.59
N VAL A 109 10.88 -7.00 3.38
CA VAL A 109 11.47 -6.52 2.13
C VAL A 109 10.48 -5.62 1.40
N VAL A 110 10.90 -4.40 1.08
CA VAL A 110 10.11 -3.41 0.32
C VAL A 110 10.32 -3.63 -1.17
N ASN A 111 9.27 -4.00 -1.90
CA ASN A 111 9.33 -4.19 -3.34
C ASN A 111 9.06 -2.90 -4.14
N GLY A 112 8.34 -1.94 -3.55
CA GLY A 112 7.85 -0.74 -4.24
C GLY A 112 6.57 -0.95 -5.07
N THR A 113 6.15 -2.21 -5.26
CA THR A 113 4.91 -2.60 -5.94
C THR A 113 3.88 -3.10 -4.93
N SER A 114 2.59 -2.73 -5.07
CA SER A 114 1.53 -3.17 -4.15
C SER A 114 1.15 -4.65 -4.33
N MET A 115 2.01 -5.60 -3.93
CA MET A 115 1.85 -7.05 -4.10
C MET A 115 0.78 -7.73 -3.20
N GLY A 116 -0.07 -6.94 -2.53
CA GLY A 116 -1.04 -7.43 -1.56
C GLY A 116 -2.47 -7.56 -2.09
N TRP A 117 -3.42 -7.40 -1.17
CA TRP A 117 -4.85 -7.35 -1.48
C TRP A 117 -5.46 -6.02 -1.06
N LEU A 118 -6.55 -5.68 -1.73
CA LEU A 118 -7.39 -4.52 -1.44
C LEU A 118 -8.86 -4.95 -1.50
N THR A 119 -9.69 -4.42 -0.61
CA THR A 119 -11.15 -4.46 -0.76
C THR A 119 -11.69 -3.08 -1.07
N ASN A 120 -12.71 -3.00 -1.91
CA ASN A 120 -13.55 -1.83 -2.09
C ASN A 120 -14.98 -2.21 -1.75
N HIS A 121 -15.68 -1.40 -0.97
CA HIS A 121 -17.10 -1.56 -0.70
C HIS A 121 -17.81 -0.23 -0.90
N TYR A 122 -18.46 -0.10 -2.05
CA TYR A 122 -19.29 1.04 -2.39
C TYR A 122 -20.69 0.87 -1.82
N ASN A 123 -21.29 1.98 -1.39
CA ASN A 123 -22.70 2.07 -1.05
C ASN A 123 -23.24 3.41 -1.55
N GLY A 124 -24.29 3.34 -2.37
CA GLY A 124 -24.84 4.48 -3.08
C GLY A 124 -26.32 4.35 -3.37
N SER A 125 -26.85 5.35 -4.06
CA SER A 125 -28.25 5.41 -4.47
C SER A 125 -28.43 6.17 -5.78
N TYR A 126 -29.46 5.82 -6.54
CA TYR A 126 -29.83 6.49 -7.79
C TYR A 126 -31.36 6.52 -7.95
N VAL A 127 -31.86 7.36 -8.84
CA VAL A 127 -33.27 7.36 -9.26
C VAL A 127 -33.37 6.60 -10.57
N ASP A 128 -34.24 5.58 -10.63
CA ASP A 128 -34.43 4.79 -11.86
C ASP A 128 -35.29 5.52 -12.91
N GLY A 129 -35.53 4.85 -14.04
CA GLY A 129 -36.33 5.41 -15.14
C GLY A 129 -37.81 5.63 -14.79
N ASP A 130 -38.31 5.00 -13.73
CA ASP A 130 -39.69 5.11 -13.25
C ASP A 130 -39.81 6.14 -12.10
N GLY A 131 -38.69 6.76 -11.70
CA GLY A 131 -38.66 7.77 -10.64
C GLY A 131 -38.56 7.19 -9.23
N ASN A 132 -38.22 5.91 -9.07
CA ASN A 132 -38.06 5.30 -7.74
C ASN A 132 -36.62 5.46 -7.25
N ASP A 133 -36.47 5.70 -5.94
CA ASP A 133 -35.18 5.69 -5.26
C ASP A 133 -34.67 4.25 -5.13
N GLN A 134 -33.54 3.97 -5.78
CA GLN A 134 -32.83 2.70 -5.73
C GLN A 134 -31.55 2.83 -4.90
N LYS A 135 -31.16 1.73 -4.26
CA LYS A 135 -29.92 1.63 -3.48
C LYS A 135 -29.09 0.48 -3.99
N TYR A 136 -27.77 0.67 -3.97
CA TYR A 136 -26.85 -0.38 -4.32
C TYR A 136 -25.68 -0.48 -3.34
N THR A 137 -25.12 -1.67 -3.26
CA THR A 137 -23.83 -1.95 -2.64
C THR A 137 -22.98 -2.74 -3.63
N ASP A 138 -21.72 -2.39 -3.75
CA ASP A 138 -20.78 -3.09 -4.61
C ASP A 138 -19.47 -3.38 -3.88
N PHE A 139 -19.21 -4.65 -3.61
CA PHE A 139 -18.00 -5.10 -2.93
C PHE A 139 -17.08 -5.83 -3.91
N TYR A 140 -15.81 -5.43 -3.96
CA TYR A 140 -14.75 -6.19 -4.62
C TYR A 140 -13.63 -6.51 -3.65
N LYS A 141 -13.01 -7.68 -3.82
CA LYS A 141 -11.69 -7.97 -3.29
C LYS A 141 -10.76 -8.32 -4.44
N ILE A 142 -9.65 -7.60 -4.54
CA ILE A 142 -8.60 -7.86 -5.52
C ILE A 142 -7.35 -8.36 -4.82
N VAL A 143 -6.58 -9.19 -5.52
CA VAL A 143 -5.32 -9.77 -5.06
C VAL A 143 -4.27 -9.62 -6.14
N TRP A 144 -3.03 -9.37 -5.77
CA TRP A 144 -1.91 -9.46 -6.69
C TRP A 144 -1.68 -10.92 -7.08
N VAL A 145 -1.49 -11.16 -8.38
CA VAL A 145 -1.21 -12.49 -8.95
C VAL A 145 0.08 -12.51 -9.79
N GLY A 146 0.84 -11.42 -9.75
CA GLY A 146 2.02 -11.23 -10.57
C GLY A 146 1.73 -10.72 -11.99
N PRO A 147 2.78 -10.44 -12.78
CA PRO A 147 2.64 -9.98 -14.15
C PRO A 147 1.79 -10.95 -14.99
N GLY A 148 0.82 -10.41 -15.72
CA GLY A 148 -0.13 -11.18 -16.53
C GLY A 148 -1.51 -11.36 -15.89
N GLY A 149 -1.76 -10.78 -14.70
CA GLY A 149 -3.10 -10.71 -14.11
C GLY A 149 -4.13 -10.02 -15.01
N ASP A 150 -5.39 -10.40 -14.90
CA ASP A 150 -6.47 -9.89 -15.75
C ASP A 150 -6.92 -8.46 -15.38
N LEU A 151 -6.68 -8.05 -14.13
CA LEU A 151 -6.91 -6.69 -13.66
C LEU A 151 -5.59 -5.92 -13.64
N TRP A 152 -5.53 -4.86 -14.45
CA TRP A 152 -4.36 -3.96 -14.58
C TRP A 152 -3.05 -4.67 -14.94
N GLY A 153 -3.11 -5.88 -15.50
CA GLY A 153 -1.93 -6.67 -15.86
C GLY A 153 -1.19 -7.31 -14.68
N GLN A 154 -1.70 -7.19 -13.44
CA GLN A 154 -0.99 -7.64 -12.23
C GLN A 154 -1.90 -8.21 -11.12
N TYR A 155 -3.21 -7.98 -11.20
CA TYR A 155 -4.17 -8.33 -10.16
C TYR A 155 -5.26 -9.25 -10.71
N HIS A 156 -6.02 -9.85 -9.81
CA HIS A 156 -7.23 -10.59 -10.10
C HIS A 156 -8.34 -10.23 -9.12
N VAL A 157 -9.58 -10.17 -9.60
CA VAL A 157 -10.77 -10.04 -8.75
C VAL A 157 -11.05 -11.40 -8.12
N LEU A 158 -10.87 -11.53 -6.81
CA LEU A 158 -11.11 -12.78 -6.08
C LEU A 158 -12.57 -12.93 -5.67
N GLN A 159 -13.24 -11.81 -5.42
CA GLN A 159 -14.62 -11.79 -4.96
C GLN A 159 -15.30 -10.51 -5.40
N GLU A 160 -16.55 -10.64 -5.84
CA GLU A 160 -17.46 -9.55 -6.11
C GLU A 160 -18.85 -9.85 -5.53
N VAL A 161 -19.44 -8.88 -4.84
CA VAL A 161 -20.82 -8.96 -4.34
C VAL A 161 -21.52 -7.65 -4.63
N TYR A 162 -22.42 -7.69 -5.60
CA TYR A 162 -23.27 -6.59 -5.98
C TYR A 162 -24.70 -6.84 -5.50
N ASN A 163 -25.30 -5.85 -4.85
CA ASN A 163 -26.73 -5.86 -4.54
C ASN A 163 -27.33 -4.53 -4.97
N ASP A 164 -28.45 -4.57 -5.68
CA ASP A 164 -29.16 -3.39 -6.16
C ASP A 164 -30.67 -3.64 -6.12
N THR A 165 -31.40 -2.71 -5.52
CA THR A 165 -32.86 -2.81 -5.39
C THR A 165 -33.60 -2.68 -6.71
N GLY A 166 -32.99 -2.06 -7.73
CA GLY A 166 -33.59 -1.84 -9.05
C GLY A 166 -33.16 -2.88 -10.09
N SER A 167 -31.86 -3.19 -10.17
CA SER A 167 -31.32 -4.09 -11.21
C SER A 167 -31.09 -5.54 -10.75
N GLY A 168 -31.17 -5.82 -9.45
CA GLY A 168 -30.99 -7.15 -8.87
C GLY A 168 -29.60 -7.38 -8.27
N ASN A 169 -29.28 -8.64 -7.99
CA ASN A 169 -28.08 -9.01 -7.22
C ASN A 169 -27.15 -9.89 -8.06
N TYR A 170 -25.84 -9.70 -7.90
CA TYR A 170 -24.80 -10.51 -8.50
C TYR A 170 -23.76 -10.92 -7.45
N ARG A 171 -23.28 -12.16 -7.54
CA ARG A 171 -22.26 -12.69 -6.63
C ARG A 171 -21.28 -13.55 -7.40
N PHE A 172 -20.02 -13.23 -7.24
CA PHE A 172 -18.90 -14.01 -7.73
C PHE A 172 -17.88 -14.19 -6.60
N LYS A 173 -17.33 -15.39 -6.53
CA LYS A 173 -16.22 -15.70 -5.63
C LYS A 173 -15.42 -16.81 -6.27
N ASP A 174 -14.15 -16.54 -6.51
CA ASP A 174 -13.24 -17.57 -6.96
C ASP A 174 -12.93 -18.55 -5.81
N GLY A 175 -12.82 -19.83 -6.14
CA GLY A 175 -12.75 -20.95 -5.19
C GLY A 175 -11.38 -21.14 -4.52
N ALA A 176 -10.45 -20.20 -4.65
CA ALA A 176 -9.09 -20.29 -4.11
C ALA A 176 -9.06 -20.21 -2.55
N PRO A 177 -8.00 -20.73 -1.88
CA PRO A 177 -8.08 -21.13 -0.47
C PRO A 177 -8.14 -19.93 0.48
N GLY A 178 -9.36 -19.60 0.90
CA GLY A 178 -9.65 -19.02 2.21
C GLY A 178 -9.37 -17.52 2.40
N PHE A 179 -10.16 -16.91 3.27
CA PHE A 179 -9.87 -15.57 3.80
C PHE A 179 -8.59 -15.64 4.65
N GLY A 180 -7.46 -15.20 4.10
CA GLY A 180 -6.25 -14.92 4.89
C GLY A 180 -4.98 -15.65 4.47
N LEU A 181 -4.99 -16.46 3.40
CA LEU A 181 -3.79 -17.12 2.87
C LEU A 181 -3.65 -16.84 1.38
N ASN A 182 -3.51 -15.56 1.00
CA ASN A 182 -3.23 -15.19 -0.40
C ASN A 182 -1.74 -14.98 -0.67
N ASP A 183 -0.88 -15.16 0.34
CA ASP A 183 0.57 -15.03 0.20
C ASP A 183 1.15 -16.16 -0.69
N HIS A 184 0.40 -17.24 -0.93
CA HIS A 184 0.77 -18.31 -1.86
C HIS A 184 0.80 -17.87 -3.33
N TRP A 185 0.19 -16.74 -3.68
CA TRP A 185 0.34 -16.16 -5.03
C TRP A 185 1.64 -15.37 -5.18
N THR A 186 2.37 -15.10 -4.08
CA THR A 186 3.68 -14.40 -4.07
C THR A 186 4.89 -15.31 -4.17
N THR A 187 4.72 -16.63 -4.18
CA THR A 187 5.82 -17.55 -4.47
C THR A 187 5.91 -17.77 -5.99
N THR A 188 6.81 -17.04 -6.65
CA THR A 188 7.35 -17.49 -7.95
C THR A 188 7.92 -18.90 -7.80
N PRO A 189 7.79 -19.79 -8.81
CA PRO A 189 8.49 -21.08 -8.81
C PRO A 189 10.01 -20.91 -8.77
#